data_AF-A0A7C3TQ09-F1
#
_entry.id   AF-A0A7C3TQ09-F1
#
_cell.length_a   1.000
_cell.length_b   1.000
_cell.length_c   1.000
_cell.angle_alpha   90.00
_cell.angle_beta   90.00
_cell.angle_gamma   90.00
#
_symmetry.space_group_name_H-M   'P 1'
#
loop_
_entity.id
_entity.type
_entity.pdbx_description
1 polymer ?
#
loop_
_entity_poly.entity_id
_entity_poly.type
_entity_poly.pdbx_seq_one_letter_code
_entity_poly.pdbx_strand_id
1 'polypeptide(L)'
;MPVISRLALRSTKGRLVVAAMYAVLLLGAATMVYPFLLMLSGSCKSVADASYQRPIPPFWLDDVALFQKYAESKHNADLGELQRSWGKTVRSWLTIAPPSEHEKKYLAEFLEWRGQCPWWDLGHARGTGMLPINARLFRQRMYERFNGDIDAYRRAVNLPVGSWNGVMPPFPAPGRYPPVPDALRTAFNEFAAERPVEDRILPNLDQLFRIFLMGRYSPDIAAYNASHGTRHEGYEQVFLDSRVPRQPPQREDWETFVRDVLHVRFVHLDKALEPGYRQHLAKLHADIGQLNRRYGTAYASFDEVPMPETVPPLRLAALDWAAFLRDRQLCPADSMRIVGPRQLFEQFVAARRGVPVEQISPIAMPVCAADWHDCMARASELRREFTTRNYKHVLSYILVHG
;
A
#
# COMPACT_ATOMS: atom_id res chain seq x y z
N MET A 1 -53.46 -40.22 14.85
CA MET A 1 -53.03 -41.62 15.04
C MET A 1 -51.56 -41.73 14.69
N PRO A 2 -50.69 -42.32 15.54
CA PRO A 2 -49.30 -42.50 15.15
C PRO A 2 -49.24 -43.55 14.02
N VAL A 3 -48.51 -43.23 12.94
CA VAL A 3 -48.36 -44.07 11.74
C VAL A 3 -47.63 -45.40 12.06
N ILE A 4 -46.95 -45.50 13.21
CA ILE A 4 -46.23 -46.69 13.66
C ILE A 4 -46.67 -47.06 15.08
N SER A 5 -47.05 -48.32 15.32
CA SER A 5 -47.49 -48.80 16.63
C SER A 5 -46.34 -48.86 17.64
N ARG A 6 -46.62 -48.60 18.93
CA ARG A 6 -45.60 -48.65 20.01
C ARG A 6 -44.93 -50.02 20.15
N LEU A 7 -45.62 -51.10 19.78
CA LEU A 7 -45.09 -52.47 19.75
C LEU A 7 -44.09 -52.68 18.58
N ALA A 8 -44.37 -52.09 17.42
CA ALA A 8 -43.49 -52.18 16.25
C ALA A 8 -42.15 -51.47 16.49
N LEU A 9 -42.14 -50.34 17.20
CA LEU A 9 -40.92 -49.58 17.56
C LEU A 9 -39.93 -50.35 18.46
N ARG A 10 -40.40 -51.35 19.22
CA ARG A 10 -39.52 -52.19 20.06
C ARG A 10 -38.88 -53.35 19.28
N SER A 11 -39.44 -53.73 18.13
CA SER A 11 -38.90 -54.77 17.26
C SER A 11 -37.66 -54.29 16.48
N THR A 12 -36.71 -55.19 16.21
CA THR A 12 -35.53 -54.89 15.38
C THR A 12 -35.91 -54.38 13.99
N LYS A 13 -36.96 -54.93 13.38
CA LYS A 13 -37.49 -54.49 12.09
C LYS A 13 -38.04 -53.06 12.14
N GLY A 14 -38.79 -52.70 13.17
CA GLY A 14 -39.31 -51.33 13.32
C GLY A 14 -38.21 -50.30 13.59
N ARG A 15 -37.17 -50.66 14.37
CA ARG A 15 -35.99 -49.80 14.55
C ARG A 15 -35.23 -49.58 13.25
N LEU A 16 -35.08 -50.60 12.40
CA LEU A 16 -34.45 -50.48 11.09
C LEU A 16 -35.24 -49.55 10.16
N VAL A 17 -36.57 -49.62 10.12
CA VAL A 17 -37.40 -48.71 9.33
C VAL A 17 -37.24 -47.27 9.79
N VAL A 18 -37.28 -47.02 11.10
CA VAL A 18 -37.08 -45.67 11.66
C VAL A 18 -35.67 -45.17 11.38
N ALA A 19 -34.65 -46.01 11.52
CA ALA A 19 -33.27 -45.66 11.19
C ALA A 19 -33.11 -45.31 9.70
N ALA A 20 -33.76 -46.07 8.80
CA ALA A 20 -33.78 -45.79 7.37
C ALA A 20 -34.48 -44.46 7.05
N MET A 21 -35.61 -44.18 7.70
CA MET A 21 -36.30 -42.88 7.56
C MET A 21 -35.40 -41.72 8.00
N TYR A 22 -34.74 -41.82 9.16
CA TYR A 22 -33.80 -40.80 9.60
C TYR A 22 -32.59 -40.68 8.66
N ALA A 23 -32.08 -41.79 8.11
CA ALA A 23 -30.99 -41.75 7.14
C ALA A 23 -31.41 -41.01 5.85
N VAL A 24 -32.61 -41.26 5.32
CA VAL A 24 -33.14 -40.54 4.14
C VAL A 24 -33.35 -39.06 4.45
N LEU A 25 -33.91 -38.71 5.61
CA LEU A 25 -34.10 -37.32 6.02
C LEU A 25 -32.77 -36.59 6.21
N LEU A 26 -31.78 -37.23 6.84
CA LEU A 26 -30.43 -36.68 7.00
C LEU A 26 -29.75 -36.48 5.65
N LEU A 27 -29.90 -37.42 4.71
CA LEU A 27 -29.36 -37.29 3.35
C LEU A 27 -30.02 -36.11 2.63
N GLY A 28 -31.35 -35.99 2.68
CA GLY A 28 -32.07 -34.85 2.09
C GLY A 28 -31.72 -33.51 2.72
N ALA A 29 -31.49 -33.47 4.04
CA ALA A 29 -30.98 -32.27 4.70
C ALA A 29 -29.56 -31.93 4.23
N ALA A 30 -28.68 -32.92 4.14
CA ALA A 30 -27.29 -32.72 3.71
C ALA A 30 -27.21 -32.19 2.26
N THR A 31 -28.07 -32.66 1.35
CA THR A 31 -28.10 -32.19 -0.05
C THR A 31 -28.60 -30.75 -0.20
N MET A 32 -29.34 -30.21 0.77
CA MET A 32 -29.74 -28.79 0.78
C MET A 32 -28.75 -27.90 1.54
N VAL A 33 -28.27 -28.36 2.69
CA VAL A 33 -27.33 -27.59 3.54
C VAL A 33 -25.99 -27.41 2.86
N TYR A 34 -25.47 -28.43 2.16
CA TYR A 34 -24.15 -28.34 1.54
C TYR A 34 -24.06 -27.27 0.43
N PRO A 35 -24.95 -27.22 -0.59
CA PRO A 35 -24.97 -26.13 -1.57
C PRO A 35 -25.20 -24.75 -0.93
N PHE A 36 -26.04 -24.66 0.09
CA PHE A 36 -26.26 -23.40 0.82
C PHE A 36 -24.97 -22.89 1.47
N LEU A 37 -24.23 -23.76 2.16
CA LEU A 37 -22.94 -23.41 2.74
C LEU A 37 -21.91 -23.03 1.68
N LEU A 38 -21.92 -23.68 0.51
CA LEU A 38 -21.06 -23.28 -0.61
C LEU A 38 -21.41 -21.88 -1.14
N MET A 39 -22.69 -21.55 -1.26
CA MET A 39 -23.12 -20.20 -1.65
C MET A 39 -22.73 -19.15 -0.61
N LEU A 40 -22.95 -19.45 0.67
CA LEU A 40 -22.56 -18.57 1.78
C LEU A 40 -21.04 -18.34 1.77
N SER A 41 -20.25 -19.41 1.63
CA SER A 41 -18.81 -19.34 1.52
C SER A 41 -18.37 -18.51 0.30
N GLY A 42 -18.98 -18.76 -0.86
CA GLY A 42 -18.78 -18.01 -2.10
C GLY A 42 -19.02 -16.51 -1.95
N SER A 43 -20.05 -16.12 -1.18
CA SER A 43 -20.39 -14.70 -0.94
C SER A 43 -19.33 -13.90 -0.17
N CYS A 44 -18.41 -14.60 0.51
CA CYS A 44 -17.33 -14.02 1.31
C CYS A 44 -15.97 -14.04 0.59
N LYS A 45 -15.87 -14.66 -0.60
CA LYS A 45 -14.60 -14.87 -1.32
C LYS A 45 -14.10 -13.62 -2.02
N SER A 46 -12.80 -13.39 -1.95
CA SER A 46 -12.05 -12.39 -2.68
C SER A 46 -10.95 -13.05 -3.52
N VAL A 47 -10.01 -12.26 -4.05
CA VAL A 47 -8.97 -12.79 -4.93
C VAL A 47 -8.06 -13.76 -4.18
N ALA A 48 -7.82 -13.54 -2.88
CA ALA A 48 -6.96 -14.41 -2.07
C ALA A 48 -7.49 -15.84 -1.92
N ASP A 49 -8.82 -16.02 -1.86
CA ASP A 49 -9.48 -17.30 -1.59
C ASP A 49 -10.40 -17.77 -2.73
N ALA A 50 -10.29 -17.16 -3.91
CA ALA A 50 -11.10 -17.48 -5.09
C ALA A 50 -11.01 -18.96 -5.51
N SER A 51 -9.84 -19.58 -5.34
CA SER A 51 -9.59 -20.98 -5.73
C SER A 51 -10.21 -22.02 -4.79
N TYR A 52 -10.59 -21.66 -3.57
CA TYR A 52 -11.11 -22.62 -2.61
C TYR A 52 -12.58 -22.95 -2.86
N GLN A 53 -12.90 -24.22 -3.10
CA GLN A 53 -14.28 -24.70 -3.18
C GLN A 53 -14.64 -25.46 -1.89
N ARG A 54 -14.80 -24.73 -0.77
CA ARG A 54 -15.10 -25.30 0.55
C ARG A 54 -16.36 -24.68 1.14
N PRO A 55 -17.21 -25.46 1.83
CA PRO A 55 -18.44 -24.95 2.47
C PRO A 55 -18.16 -24.02 3.65
N ILE A 56 -17.00 -24.17 4.30
CA ILE A 56 -16.56 -23.30 5.39
C ILE A 56 -15.39 -22.46 4.87
N PRO A 57 -15.47 -21.11 4.92
CA PRO A 57 -14.36 -20.24 4.55
C PRO A 57 -13.13 -20.52 5.41
N PRO A 58 -11.94 -20.79 4.83
CA PRO A 58 -10.74 -21.12 5.60
C PRO A 58 -10.36 -20.05 6.63
N PHE A 59 -10.52 -18.77 6.30
CA PHE A 59 -10.18 -17.64 7.19
C PHE A 59 -10.99 -17.61 8.50
N TRP A 60 -12.10 -18.35 8.60
CA TRP A 60 -12.83 -18.49 9.86
C TRP A 60 -12.02 -19.23 10.91
N LEU A 61 -11.19 -20.19 10.51
CA LEU A 61 -10.51 -21.12 11.41
C LEU A 61 -8.98 -21.07 11.30
N ASP A 62 -8.45 -20.64 10.15
CA ASP A 62 -7.03 -20.61 9.85
C ASP A 62 -6.51 -19.15 9.82
N ASP A 63 -5.58 -18.84 10.71
CA ASP A 63 -4.94 -17.53 10.81
C ASP A 63 -4.10 -17.18 9.58
N VAL A 64 -3.52 -18.16 8.90
CA VAL A 64 -2.78 -17.94 7.65
C VAL A 64 -3.76 -17.51 6.56
N ALA A 65 -4.87 -18.22 6.39
CA ALA A 65 -5.90 -17.84 5.43
C ALA A 65 -6.52 -16.47 5.75
N LEU A 66 -6.68 -16.13 7.04
CA LEU A 66 -7.08 -14.79 7.45
C LEU A 66 -6.04 -13.74 7.07
N PHE A 67 -4.76 -14.01 7.31
CA PHE A 67 -3.67 -13.09 6.96
C PHE A 67 -3.54 -12.88 5.46
N GLN A 68 -3.72 -13.92 4.65
CA GLN A 68 -3.75 -13.80 3.18
C GLN A 68 -4.83 -12.84 2.71
N LYS A 69 -6.04 -12.97 3.28
CA LYS A 69 -7.19 -12.09 2.97
C LYS A 69 -7.00 -10.67 3.51
N TYR A 70 -6.38 -10.55 4.69
CA TYR A 70 -5.99 -9.27 5.26
C TYR A 70 -4.98 -8.55 4.37
N ALA A 71 -3.91 -9.23 3.94
CA ALA A 71 -2.88 -8.68 3.09
C ALA A 71 -3.44 -8.23 1.73
N GLU A 72 -4.33 -9.03 1.12
CA GLU A 72 -5.09 -8.64 -0.07
C GLU A 72 -5.88 -7.34 0.16
N SER A 73 -6.65 -7.31 1.24
CA SER A 73 -7.48 -6.15 1.57
C SER A 73 -6.63 -4.91 1.88
N LYS A 74 -5.55 -5.06 2.65
CA LYS A 74 -4.68 -3.96 3.10
C LYS A 74 -4.00 -3.34 1.90
N HIS A 75 -3.36 -4.16 1.05
CA HIS A 75 -2.66 -3.70 -0.16
C HIS A 75 -3.58 -3.59 -1.38
N ASN A 76 -4.83 -3.18 -1.14
CA ASN A 76 -5.77 -2.73 -2.16
C ASN A 76 -6.02 -3.72 -3.33
N ALA A 77 -5.90 -5.02 -3.06
CA ALA A 77 -5.91 -6.11 -4.03
C ALA A 77 -4.84 -6.00 -5.15
N ASP A 78 -3.80 -5.18 -4.95
CA ASP A 78 -2.64 -5.07 -5.83
C ASP A 78 -1.45 -5.85 -5.21
N LEU A 79 -1.18 -7.04 -5.77
CA LEU A 79 -0.06 -7.86 -5.34
C LEU A 79 1.29 -7.16 -5.59
N GLY A 80 1.38 -6.29 -6.59
CA GLY A 80 2.54 -5.45 -6.82
C GLY A 80 2.73 -4.41 -5.71
N GLU A 81 1.65 -3.81 -5.20
CA GLU A 81 1.70 -2.88 -4.06
C GLU A 81 2.19 -3.57 -2.79
N LEU A 82 1.67 -4.77 -2.51
CA LEU A 82 2.15 -5.61 -1.42
C LEU A 82 3.64 -5.92 -1.54
N GLN A 83 4.08 -6.42 -2.70
CA GLN A 83 5.49 -6.76 -2.91
C GLN A 83 6.39 -5.53 -2.80
N ARG A 84 5.94 -4.39 -3.35
CA ARG A 84 6.62 -3.10 -3.19
C ARG A 84 6.76 -2.75 -1.72
N SER A 85 5.68 -2.75 -0.94
CA SER A 85 5.71 -2.36 0.48
C SER A 85 6.54 -3.32 1.33
N TRP A 86 6.36 -4.63 1.16
CA TRP A 86 7.08 -5.64 1.94
C TRP A 86 8.54 -5.82 1.53
N GLY A 87 8.92 -5.37 0.33
CA GLY A 87 10.29 -5.54 -0.17
C GLY A 87 10.67 -7.00 -0.44
N LYS A 88 9.69 -7.85 -0.76
CA LYS A 88 9.86 -9.27 -1.06
C LYS A 88 8.98 -9.72 -2.21
N THR A 89 9.44 -10.74 -2.92
CA THR A 89 8.69 -11.37 -4.00
C THR A 89 7.63 -12.31 -3.43
N VAL A 90 6.39 -12.15 -3.89
CA VAL A 90 5.24 -12.98 -3.51
C VAL A 90 4.55 -13.42 -4.78
N ARG A 91 4.51 -14.74 -5.04
CA ARG A 91 3.98 -15.30 -6.29
C ARG A 91 2.48 -15.16 -6.40
N SER A 92 1.78 -15.35 -5.29
CA SER A 92 0.33 -15.19 -5.19
C SER A 92 -0.07 -14.99 -3.73
N TRP A 93 -1.29 -14.48 -3.52
CA TRP A 93 -1.87 -14.33 -2.18
C TRP A 93 -1.82 -15.64 -1.37
N LEU A 94 -2.06 -16.79 -2.02
CA LEU A 94 -2.06 -18.12 -1.41
C LEU A 94 -0.68 -18.58 -0.92
N THR A 95 0.40 -17.98 -1.43
CA THR A 95 1.78 -18.30 -1.03
C THR A 95 2.28 -17.45 0.13
N ILE A 96 1.48 -16.49 0.61
CA ILE A 96 1.84 -15.69 1.77
C ILE A 96 1.86 -16.58 3.01
N ALA A 97 3.00 -16.56 3.69
CA ALA A 97 3.24 -17.24 4.95
C ALA A 97 3.43 -16.22 6.09
N PRO A 98 3.27 -16.65 7.36
CA PRO A 98 3.63 -15.83 8.50
C PRO A 98 5.10 -15.36 8.44
N PRO A 99 5.42 -14.17 8.99
CA PRO A 99 6.78 -13.66 9.05
C PRO A 99 7.67 -14.55 9.91
N SER A 100 8.90 -14.77 9.46
CA SER A 100 9.97 -15.43 10.22
C SER A 100 10.41 -14.62 11.43
N GLU A 101 11.13 -15.24 12.37
CA GLU A 101 11.69 -14.53 13.52
C GLU A 101 12.71 -13.44 13.11
N HIS A 102 13.42 -13.65 12.01
CA HIS A 102 14.33 -12.65 11.47
C HIS A 102 13.59 -11.38 11.02
N GLU A 103 12.43 -11.54 10.35
CA GLU A 103 11.59 -10.42 9.91
C GLU A 103 10.97 -9.63 11.08
N LYS A 104 10.96 -10.21 12.29
CA LYS A 104 10.43 -9.57 13.49
C LYS A 104 11.48 -8.77 14.27
N LYS A 105 12.76 -8.82 13.90
CA LYS A 105 13.90 -8.27 14.68
C LYS A 105 13.73 -6.82 15.16
N TYR A 106 13.10 -5.96 14.35
CA TYR A 106 12.88 -4.55 14.66
C TYR A 106 11.39 -4.18 14.74
N LEU A 107 10.51 -5.18 14.94
CA LEU A 107 9.06 -4.99 14.88
C LEU A 107 8.58 -3.99 15.93
N ALA A 108 9.06 -4.08 17.17
CA ALA A 108 8.63 -3.20 18.25
C ALA A 108 8.95 -1.73 17.95
N GLU A 109 10.19 -1.44 17.54
CA GLU A 109 10.60 -0.10 17.14
C GLU A 109 9.81 0.40 15.92
N PHE A 110 9.53 -0.48 14.96
CA PHE A 110 8.77 -0.11 13.77
C PHE A 110 7.31 0.23 14.09
N LEU A 111 6.65 -0.54 14.97
CA LEU A 111 5.27 -0.27 15.38
C LEU A 111 5.14 1.09 16.09
N GLU A 112 6.15 1.50 16.86
CA GLU A 112 6.19 2.81 17.50
C GLU A 112 6.48 3.94 16.50
N TRP A 113 7.39 3.71 15.56
CA TRP A 113 7.83 4.73 14.61
C TRP A 113 6.86 4.97 13.45
N ARG A 114 6.18 3.93 12.94
CA ARG A 114 5.42 3.99 11.67
C ARG A 114 4.37 5.11 11.60
N GLY A 115 3.83 5.53 12.75
CA GLY A 115 2.88 6.65 12.84
C GLY A 115 3.49 8.01 12.51
N GLN A 116 4.82 8.14 12.65
CA GLN A 116 5.61 9.35 12.41
C GLN A 116 6.07 9.47 10.95
N CYS A 117 5.95 8.41 10.15
CA CYS A 117 6.34 8.44 8.74
C CYS A 117 5.45 9.44 7.96
N PRO A 118 6.02 10.46 7.29
CA PRO A 118 5.24 11.46 6.57
C PRO A 118 4.73 10.96 5.22
N TRP A 119 5.24 9.83 4.73
CA TRP A 119 4.89 9.27 3.42
C TRP A 119 4.22 7.91 3.58
N TRP A 120 2.96 7.84 3.18
CA TRP A 120 2.16 6.64 3.21
C TRP A 120 0.96 6.78 2.28
N ASP A 121 0.44 5.64 1.84
CA ASP A 121 -0.85 5.51 1.19
C ASP A 121 -1.84 4.81 2.12
N LEU A 122 -3.14 4.93 1.85
CA LEU A 122 -4.16 4.28 2.64
C LEU A 122 -4.50 2.88 2.08
N GLY A 123 -4.39 1.88 2.92
CA GLY A 123 -4.85 0.52 2.65
C GLY A 123 -6.36 0.35 2.85
N HIS A 124 -6.90 -0.79 2.42
CA HIS A 124 -8.35 -1.06 2.44
C HIS A 124 -9.17 -0.03 1.65
N ALA A 125 -8.54 0.72 0.75
CA ALA A 125 -9.14 1.79 -0.03
C ALA A 125 -9.63 1.31 -1.40
N ARG A 126 -9.17 0.14 -1.88
CA ARG A 126 -9.61 -0.45 -3.15
C ARG A 126 -9.66 -1.98 -3.07
N GLY A 127 -10.44 -2.58 -3.96
CA GLY A 127 -10.56 -4.03 -4.07
C GLY A 127 -11.33 -4.43 -5.33
N THR A 128 -11.20 -5.68 -5.76
CA THR A 128 -11.94 -6.26 -6.88
C THR A 128 -13.18 -6.99 -6.34
N GLY A 129 -14.36 -6.62 -6.83
CA GLY A 129 -15.64 -7.20 -6.42
C GLY A 129 -16.20 -6.66 -5.09
N MET A 130 -15.48 -6.85 -3.98
CA MET A 130 -15.92 -6.37 -2.66
C MET A 130 -15.24 -5.08 -2.25
N LEU A 131 -16.05 -4.10 -1.83
CA LEU A 131 -15.56 -2.80 -1.36
C LEU A 131 -14.99 -2.94 0.07
N PRO A 132 -13.68 -2.72 0.30
CA PRO A 132 -13.09 -2.84 1.63
C PRO A 132 -13.47 -1.67 2.55
N ILE A 133 -13.12 -1.77 3.83
CA ILE A 133 -13.64 -0.89 4.88
C ILE A 133 -13.38 0.60 4.62
N ASN A 134 -12.16 1.01 4.28
CA ASN A 134 -11.85 2.42 4.07
C ASN A 134 -12.50 2.97 2.80
N ALA A 135 -12.66 2.15 1.77
CA ALA A 135 -13.40 2.53 0.57
C ALA A 135 -14.90 2.77 0.88
N ARG A 136 -15.52 1.92 1.71
CA ARG A 136 -16.91 2.08 2.17
C ARG A 136 -17.08 3.33 3.03
N LEU A 137 -16.18 3.54 3.99
CA LEU A 137 -16.22 4.70 4.89
C LEU A 137 -15.96 6.01 4.16
N PHE A 138 -15.04 6.03 3.18
CA PHE A 138 -14.82 7.21 2.35
C PHE A 138 -16.09 7.59 1.57
N ARG A 139 -16.74 6.61 0.92
CA ARG A 139 -18.01 6.83 0.23
C ARG A 139 -19.07 7.38 1.16
N GLN A 140 -19.22 6.82 2.35
CA GLN A 140 -20.18 7.29 3.35
C GLN A 140 -19.88 8.74 3.76
N ARG A 141 -18.62 9.09 4.02
CA ARG A 141 -18.22 10.47 4.33
C ARG A 141 -18.59 11.43 3.19
N MET A 142 -18.39 11.03 1.94
CA MET A 142 -18.78 11.89 0.80
C MET A 142 -20.31 11.99 0.67
N TYR A 143 -21.05 10.91 0.93
CA TYR A 143 -22.51 10.94 0.98
C TYR A 143 -23.02 11.95 2.02
N GLU A 144 -22.48 11.88 3.23
CA GLU A 144 -22.83 12.79 4.34
C GLU A 144 -22.42 14.24 4.04
N ARG A 145 -21.20 14.46 3.53
CA ARG A 145 -20.68 15.81 3.18
C ARG A 145 -21.56 16.55 2.18
N PHE A 146 -22.22 15.82 1.28
CA PHE A 146 -23.11 16.39 0.25
C PHE A 146 -24.59 16.11 0.52
N ASN A 147 -24.96 15.67 1.73
CA ASN A 147 -26.35 15.37 2.12
C ASN A 147 -27.08 14.44 1.13
N GLY A 148 -26.36 13.49 0.54
CA GLY A 148 -26.90 12.58 -0.48
C GLY A 148 -27.09 13.19 -1.88
N ASP A 149 -26.82 14.48 -2.09
CA ASP A 149 -26.89 15.15 -3.40
C ASP A 149 -25.68 14.77 -4.26
N ILE A 150 -25.89 13.79 -5.15
CA ILE A 150 -24.86 13.31 -6.08
C ILE A 150 -24.48 14.37 -7.11
N ASP A 151 -25.39 15.28 -7.49
CA ASP A 151 -25.11 16.32 -8.47
C ASP A 151 -24.23 17.42 -7.86
N ALA A 152 -24.45 17.77 -6.58
CA ALA A 152 -23.55 18.64 -5.84
C ALA A 152 -22.15 18.02 -5.71
N TYR A 153 -22.05 16.72 -5.42
CA TYR A 153 -20.78 16.01 -5.43
C TYR A 153 -20.09 16.12 -6.80
N ARG A 154 -20.77 15.78 -7.90
CA ARG A 154 -20.21 15.85 -9.27
C ARG A 154 -19.67 17.23 -9.60
N ARG A 155 -20.42 18.29 -9.28
CA ARG A 155 -20.00 19.68 -9.50
C ARG A 155 -18.75 20.03 -8.68
N ALA A 156 -18.67 19.58 -7.43
CA ALA A 156 -17.56 19.88 -6.55
C ALA A 156 -16.27 19.14 -6.90
N VAL A 157 -16.35 17.85 -7.26
CA VAL A 157 -15.16 17.04 -7.60
C VAL A 157 -14.82 17.03 -9.09
N ASN A 158 -15.70 17.56 -9.94
CA ASN A 158 -15.57 17.57 -11.40
C ASN A 158 -15.38 16.17 -12.01
N LEU A 159 -16.16 15.18 -11.55
CA LEU A 159 -16.14 13.80 -12.06
C LEU A 159 -17.55 13.33 -12.44
N PRO A 160 -17.71 12.64 -13.58
CA PRO A 160 -19.01 12.15 -14.06
C PRO A 160 -19.39 10.82 -13.39
N VAL A 161 -19.63 10.82 -12.07
CA VAL A 161 -20.06 9.61 -11.34
C VAL A 161 -21.58 9.39 -11.45
N GLY A 162 -22.04 8.25 -11.97
CA GLY A 162 -23.48 8.00 -12.18
C GLY A 162 -24.31 7.92 -10.89
N SER A 163 -23.74 7.41 -9.81
CA SER A 163 -24.41 7.27 -8.50
C SER A 163 -23.37 7.21 -7.38
N TRP A 164 -23.83 7.19 -6.13
CA TRP A 164 -22.99 6.97 -4.95
C TRP A 164 -22.18 5.65 -5.03
N ASN A 165 -22.64 4.67 -5.80
CA ASN A 165 -21.89 3.44 -6.02
C ASN A 165 -20.63 3.62 -6.88
N GLY A 166 -20.59 4.66 -7.72
CA GLY A 166 -19.42 5.04 -8.49
C GLY A 166 -18.42 5.90 -7.71
N VAL A 167 -18.76 6.33 -6.49
CA VAL A 167 -17.85 7.10 -5.64
C VAL A 167 -16.85 6.15 -5.00
N MET A 168 -15.58 6.36 -5.36
CA MET A 168 -14.42 5.58 -4.93
C MET A 168 -13.29 6.51 -4.49
N PRO A 169 -12.41 6.06 -3.57
CA PRO A 169 -11.13 6.70 -3.34
C PRO A 169 -10.37 6.95 -4.65
N PRO A 170 -9.63 8.07 -4.76
CA PRO A 170 -8.79 8.33 -5.92
C PRO A 170 -7.69 7.26 -6.06
N PHE A 171 -7.23 7.04 -7.28
CA PHE A 171 -6.02 6.27 -7.51
C PHE A 171 -4.80 7.02 -6.94
N PRO A 172 -3.74 6.29 -6.53
CA PRO A 172 -2.50 6.93 -6.12
C PRO A 172 -1.98 7.76 -7.30
N ALA A 173 -1.41 8.91 -7.01
CA ALA A 173 -0.88 9.77 -8.05
C ALA A 173 0.27 9.07 -8.79
N PRO A 174 0.15 8.81 -10.10
CA PRO A 174 1.24 8.23 -10.85
C PRO A 174 2.38 9.24 -11.00
N GLY A 175 3.61 8.72 -11.03
CA GLY A 175 4.77 9.46 -11.49
C GLY A 175 5.66 10.05 -10.41
N ARG A 176 6.62 10.86 -10.87
CA ARG A 176 7.78 11.32 -10.11
C ARG A 176 7.53 12.60 -9.30
N TYR A 177 6.44 13.31 -9.59
CA TYR A 177 6.14 14.63 -9.07
C TYR A 177 4.96 14.59 -8.09
N PRO A 178 4.92 15.50 -7.09
CA PRO A 178 3.74 15.65 -6.27
C PRO A 178 2.49 15.88 -7.16
N PRO A 179 1.37 15.20 -6.87
CA PRO A 179 0.15 15.44 -7.63
C PRO A 179 -0.31 16.88 -7.47
N VAL A 180 -0.91 17.43 -8.52
CA VAL A 180 -1.67 18.68 -8.42
C VAL A 180 -2.82 18.46 -7.44
N PRO A 181 -3.05 19.30 -6.43
CA PRO A 181 -4.22 19.14 -5.56
C PRO A 181 -5.51 19.22 -6.36
N ASP A 182 -6.45 18.30 -6.12
CA ASP A 182 -7.83 18.38 -6.62
C ASP A 182 -8.79 18.13 -5.45
N ALA A 183 -10.06 18.51 -5.62
CA ALA A 183 -11.04 18.44 -4.54
C ALA A 183 -11.24 17.01 -4.00
N LEU A 184 -11.19 15.99 -4.86
CA LEU A 184 -11.36 14.60 -4.46
C LEU A 184 -10.17 14.11 -3.62
N ARG A 185 -8.95 14.38 -4.07
CA ARG A 185 -7.72 13.97 -3.40
C ARG A 185 -7.49 14.72 -2.10
N THR A 186 -7.85 16.00 -2.05
CA THR A 186 -7.85 16.75 -0.78
C THR A 186 -8.82 16.11 0.21
N ALA A 187 -10.08 15.87 -0.19
CA ALA A 187 -11.06 15.21 0.67
C ALA A 187 -10.63 13.79 1.10
N PHE A 188 -9.97 13.04 0.21
CA PHE A 188 -9.45 11.72 0.52
C PHE A 188 -8.27 11.78 1.50
N ASN A 189 -7.33 12.72 1.33
CA ASN A 189 -6.20 12.88 2.24
C ASN A 189 -6.66 13.30 3.65
N GLU A 190 -7.65 14.18 3.75
CA GLU A 190 -8.30 14.55 5.02
C GLU A 190 -8.92 13.32 5.70
N PHE A 191 -9.68 12.51 4.94
CA PHE A 191 -10.23 11.25 5.43
C PHE A 191 -9.15 10.25 5.87
N ALA A 192 -8.12 10.08 5.04
CA ALA A 192 -7.05 9.13 5.28
C ALA A 192 -6.27 9.50 6.55
N ALA A 193 -6.08 10.78 6.84
CA ALA A 193 -5.35 11.26 8.03
C ALA A 193 -6.02 10.84 9.35
N GLU A 194 -7.34 10.61 9.35
CA GLU A 194 -8.11 10.14 10.50
C GLU A 194 -8.15 8.62 10.62
N ARG A 195 -7.53 7.87 9.70
CA ARG A 195 -7.54 6.40 9.73
C ARG A 195 -6.45 5.84 10.63
N PRO A 196 -6.69 4.64 11.20
CA PRO A 196 -5.71 3.98 12.06
C PRO A 196 -4.36 3.85 11.37
N VAL A 197 -3.28 3.93 12.14
CA VAL A 197 -1.92 3.83 11.62
C VAL A 197 -1.67 2.44 11.00
N GLU A 198 -2.36 1.43 11.50
CA GLU A 198 -2.39 0.04 11.02
C GLU A 198 -2.82 -0.06 9.55
N ASP A 199 -3.64 0.87 9.07
CA ASP A 199 -4.16 0.87 7.70
C ASP A 199 -3.19 1.53 6.71
N ARG A 200 -2.10 2.15 7.19
CA ARG A 200 -1.11 2.80 6.32
C ARG A 200 -0.26 1.79 5.58
N ILE A 201 -0.02 2.06 4.31
CA ILE A 201 0.96 1.38 3.45
C ILE A 201 2.16 2.31 3.31
N LEU A 202 3.31 1.90 3.82
CA LEU A 202 4.53 2.69 3.71
C LEU A 202 5.26 2.36 2.40
N PRO A 203 5.80 3.36 1.68
CA PRO A 203 6.60 3.11 0.49
C PRO A 203 7.96 2.53 0.88
N ASN A 204 8.47 1.60 0.08
CA ASN A 204 9.78 1.00 0.26
C ASN A 204 10.67 1.37 -0.94
N LEU A 205 11.62 2.27 -0.70
CA LEU A 205 12.49 2.79 -1.76
C LEU A 205 13.51 1.75 -2.22
N ASP A 206 13.94 0.84 -1.34
CA ASP A 206 14.86 -0.24 -1.71
C ASP A 206 14.19 -1.18 -2.71
N GLN A 207 12.90 -1.49 -2.52
CA GLN A 207 12.18 -2.33 -3.47
C GLN A 207 11.98 -1.66 -4.83
N LEU A 208 11.73 -0.34 -4.85
CA LEU A 208 11.66 0.41 -6.10
C LEU A 208 13.02 0.41 -6.82
N PHE A 209 14.12 0.54 -6.08
CA PHE A 209 15.48 0.47 -6.62
C PHE A 209 15.80 -0.93 -7.15
N ARG A 210 15.43 -2.00 -6.44
CA ARG A 210 15.60 -3.38 -6.91
C ARG A 210 14.85 -3.65 -8.20
N ILE A 211 13.61 -3.18 -8.34
CA ILE A 211 12.83 -3.30 -9.58
C ILE A 211 13.54 -2.59 -10.74
N PHE A 212 14.11 -1.41 -10.50
CA PHE A 212 14.93 -0.69 -11.48
C PHE A 212 16.15 -1.52 -11.89
N LEU A 213 16.90 -2.06 -10.93
CA LEU A 213 18.08 -2.90 -11.21
C LEU A 213 17.72 -4.18 -11.97
N MET A 214 16.62 -4.85 -11.59
CA MET A 214 16.13 -6.03 -12.30
C MET A 214 15.79 -5.73 -13.76
N GLY A 215 15.25 -4.54 -14.05
CA GLY A 215 14.99 -4.09 -15.41
C GLY A 215 16.27 -3.78 -16.21
N ARG A 216 17.35 -3.36 -15.54
CA ARG A 216 18.64 -3.04 -16.16
C ARG A 216 19.52 -4.28 -16.39
N TYR A 217 19.54 -5.21 -15.44
CA TYR A 217 20.46 -6.36 -15.44
C TYR A 217 19.75 -7.68 -15.74
N SER A 218 18.88 -8.12 -14.82
CA SER A 218 18.04 -9.31 -14.92
C SER A 218 17.30 -9.51 -13.58
N PRO A 219 16.13 -10.18 -13.55
CA PRO A 219 15.57 -10.73 -12.31
C PRO A 219 16.51 -11.70 -11.58
N ASP A 220 17.47 -12.32 -12.28
CA ASP A 220 18.52 -13.14 -11.69
C ASP A 220 19.65 -12.27 -11.11
N ILE A 221 19.90 -12.42 -9.80
CA ILE A 221 20.93 -11.68 -9.06
C ILE A 221 22.35 -11.99 -9.56
N ALA A 222 22.58 -13.13 -10.22
CA ALA A 222 23.90 -13.50 -10.72
C ALA A 222 24.46 -12.48 -11.73
N ALA A 223 23.59 -11.93 -12.60
CA ALA A 223 23.99 -10.91 -13.57
C ALA A 223 24.39 -9.58 -12.90
N TYR A 224 23.64 -9.18 -11.87
CA TYR A 224 23.99 -8.02 -11.06
C TYR A 224 25.31 -8.24 -10.31
N ASN A 225 25.49 -9.40 -9.68
CA ASN A 225 26.72 -9.75 -8.97
C ASN A 225 27.96 -9.73 -9.88
N ALA A 226 27.85 -10.27 -11.09
CA ALA A 226 28.94 -10.28 -12.06
C ALA A 226 29.35 -8.86 -12.50
N SER A 227 28.38 -7.97 -12.72
CA SER A 227 28.63 -6.58 -13.15
C SER A 227 29.16 -5.69 -12.02
N HIS A 228 28.81 -5.98 -10.77
CA HIS A 228 29.12 -5.16 -9.61
C HIS A 228 30.24 -5.72 -8.72
N GLY A 229 30.74 -6.93 -9.01
CA GLY A 229 31.73 -7.61 -8.18
C GLY A 229 31.21 -8.00 -6.80
N THR A 230 29.89 -8.17 -6.64
CA THR A 230 29.23 -8.52 -5.38
C THR A 230 28.93 -10.02 -5.30
N ARG A 231 28.45 -10.48 -4.14
CA ARG A 231 28.09 -11.88 -3.88
C ARG A 231 26.77 -11.99 -3.11
N HIS A 232 25.78 -11.21 -3.51
CA HIS A 232 24.47 -11.24 -2.88
C HIS A 232 23.75 -12.55 -3.19
N GLU A 233 23.05 -13.11 -2.21
CA GLU A 233 22.20 -14.29 -2.40
C GLU A 233 20.91 -13.95 -3.16
N GLY A 234 20.47 -12.69 -3.08
CA GLY A 234 19.27 -12.18 -3.72
C GLY A 234 19.22 -10.65 -3.69
N TYR A 235 18.29 -10.07 -4.44
CA TYR A 235 18.10 -8.62 -4.48
C TYR A 235 17.66 -8.04 -3.14
N GLU A 236 17.11 -8.86 -2.24
CA GLU A 236 16.74 -8.49 -0.87
C GLU A 236 17.94 -7.98 -0.05
N GLN A 237 19.16 -8.33 -0.44
CA GLN A 237 20.42 -7.86 0.18
C GLN A 237 20.98 -6.58 -0.48
N VAL A 238 20.36 -6.09 -1.56
CA VAL A 238 20.75 -4.84 -2.23
C VAL A 238 19.90 -3.71 -1.67
N PHE A 239 20.55 -2.72 -1.06
CA PHE A 239 19.91 -1.56 -0.45
C PHE A 239 20.24 -0.29 -1.22
N LEU A 240 19.32 0.67 -1.18
CA LEU A 240 19.50 1.99 -1.76
C LEU A 240 20.27 2.89 -0.77
N ASP A 241 21.54 3.17 -1.06
CA ASP A 241 22.35 4.00 -0.18
C ASP A 241 21.80 5.43 -0.05
N SER A 242 21.91 6.01 1.15
CA SER A 242 21.44 7.38 1.41
C SER A 242 22.28 8.45 0.68
N ARG A 243 23.52 8.12 0.33
CA ARG A 243 24.46 8.96 -0.43
C ARG A 243 24.99 8.14 -1.60
N VAL A 244 25.49 8.82 -2.63
CA VAL A 244 26.04 8.16 -3.81
C VAL A 244 27.18 7.17 -3.44
N PRO A 245 27.15 5.93 -3.95
CA PRO A 245 28.23 4.96 -3.76
C PRO A 245 29.55 5.41 -4.40
N ARG A 246 30.67 4.87 -3.92
CA ARG A 246 32.01 5.15 -4.49
C ARG A 246 32.35 4.26 -5.70
N GLN A 247 31.80 3.06 -5.76
CA GLN A 247 32.12 2.11 -6.83
C GLN A 247 31.44 2.53 -8.14
N PRO A 248 32.13 2.55 -9.29
CA PRO A 248 31.60 3.17 -10.51
C PRO A 248 30.26 2.61 -11.02
N PRO A 249 30.06 1.27 -11.12
CA PRO A 249 28.78 0.73 -11.58
C PRO A 249 27.60 1.11 -10.65
N GLN A 250 27.79 0.94 -9.34
CA GLN A 250 26.80 1.30 -8.32
C GLN A 250 26.51 2.81 -8.31
N ARG A 251 27.54 3.64 -8.51
CA ARG A 251 27.41 5.10 -8.62
C ARG A 251 26.52 5.49 -9.80
N GLU A 252 26.75 4.89 -10.96
CA GLU A 252 25.97 5.17 -12.17
C GLU A 252 24.50 4.74 -12.00
N ASP A 253 24.26 3.55 -11.43
CA ASP A 253 22.91 3.06 -11.14
C ASP A 253 22.17 3.93 -10.15
N TRP A 254 22.84 4.27 -9.04
CA TRP A 254 22.29 5.14 -8.02
C TRP A 254 21.95 6.52 -8.61
N GLU A 255 22.86 7.12 -9.36
CA GLU A 255 22.67 8.44 -9.94
C GLU A 255 21.52 8.42 -10.96
N THR A 256 21.46 7.41 -11.82
CA THR A 256 20.36 7.25 -12.80
C THR A 256 19.03 7.06 -12.08
N PHE A 257 18.99 6.19 -11.06
CA PHE A 257 17.78 5.96 -10.29
C PHE A 257 17.28 7.25 -9.61
N VAL A 258 18.16 7.97 -8.91
CA VAL A 258 17.81 9.21 -8.19
C VAL A 258 17.35 10.31 -9.16
N ARG A 259 18.02 10.46 -10.30
CA ARG A 259 17.75 11.51 -11.28
C ARG A 259 16.59 11.23 -12.21
N ASP A 260 16.24 9.97 -12.47
CA ASP A 260 15.26 9.63 -13.51
C ASP A 260 14.04 8.85 -13.00
N VAL A 261 14.17 8.08 -11.92
CA VAL A 261 13.14 7.15 -11.45
C VAL A 261 12.54 7.57 -10.11
N LEU A 262 13.38 7.87 -9.12
CA LEU A 262 12.96 8.17 -7.75
C LEU A 262 12.07 9.41 -7.72
N HIS A 263 10.94 9.31 -7.01
CA HIS A 263 10.08 10.46 -6.77
C HIS A 263 10.86 11.58 -6.08
N VAL A 264 10.82 12.80 -6.63
CA VAL A 264 11.64 13.94 -6.20
C VAL A 264 11.43 14.37 -4.74
N ARG A 265 10.40 13.83 -4.06
CA ARG A 265 10.09 14.14 -2.67
C ARG A 265 11.08 13.51 -1.70
N PHE A 266 11.82 12.48 -2.15
CA PHE A 266 12.80 11.74 -1.35
C PHE A 266 14.23 12.23 -1.58
N VAL A 267 14.43 13.24 -2.44
CA VAL A 267 15.75 13.77 -2.77
C VAL A 267 15.96 15.07 -2.03
N HIS A 268 17.07 15.14 -1.29
CA HIS A 268 17.55 16.32 -0.59
C HIS A 268 18.84 16.81 -1.25
N LEU A 269 18.96 18.12 -1.42
CA LEU A 269 20.13 18.77 -2.01
C LEU A 269 20.90 19.57 -0.96
N ASP A 270 22.22 19.41 -0.94
CA ASP A 270 23.08 20.17 -0.03
C ASP A 270 23.06 21.66 -0.39
N LYS A 271 22.93 22.54 0.61
CA LYS A 271 22.85 24.01 0.42
C LYS A 271 24.00 24.62 -0.39
N ALA A 272 25.15 23.94 -0.45
CA ALA A 272 26.29 24.35 -1.26
C ALA A 272 25.98 24.47 -2.77
N LEU A 273 24.90 23.84 -3.24
CA LEU A 273 24.45 23.92 -4.64
C LEU A 273 23.72 25.22 -4.99
N GLU A 274 23.46 26.11 -4.03
CA GLU A 274 22.67 27.33 -4.24
C GLU A 274 23.19 28.22 -5.41
N PRO A 275 24.51 28.48 -5.56
CA PRO A 275 25.01 29.22 -6.72
C PRO A 275 24.72 28.52 -8.06
N GLY A 276 24.89 27.20 -8.10
CA GLY A 276 24.59 26.39 -9.29
C GLY A 276 23.10 26.38 -9.62
N TYR A 277 22.24 26.35 -8.60
CA TYR A 277 20.80 26.44 -8.76
C TYR A 277 20.37 27.78 -9.35
N ARG A 278 20.92 28.89 -8.86
CA ARG A 278 20.67 30.23 -9.42
C ARG A 278 21.13 30.35 -10.86
N GLN A 279 22.31 29.80 -11.17
CA GLN A 279 22.80 29.74 -12.55
C GLN A 279 21.86 28.92 -13.44
N HIS A 280 21.33 27.80 -12.94
CA HIS A 280 20.37 26.99 -13.67
C HIS A 280 19.06 27.75 -13.94
N LEU A 281 18.51 28.46 -12.94
CA LEU A 281 17.32 29.29 -13.10
C LEU A 281 17.55 30.43 -14.11
N ALA A 282 18.71 31.08 -14.08
CA ALA A 282 19.05 32.13 -15.04
C ALA A 282 19.15 31.62 -16.49
N LYS A 283 19.41 30.32 -16.70
CA LYS A 283 19.36 29.68 -18.03
C LYS A 283 17.94 29.33 -18.47
N LEU A 284 17.06 28.98 -17.52
CA LEU A 284 15.68 28.56 -17.79
C LEU A 284 14.73 29.73 -18.01
N HIS A 285 14.97 30.86 -17.34
CA HIS A 285 14.12 32.04 -17.37
C HIS A 285 14.83 33.17 -18.13
N ALA A 286 14.09 33.90 -18.96
CA ALA A 286 14.64 35.01 -19.75
C ALA A 286 15.19 36.15 -18.85
N ASP A 287 14.48 36.46 -17.76
CA ASP A 287 14.86 37.46 -16.78
C ASP A 287 14.22 37.15 -15.41
N ILE A 288 14.63 37.87 -14.37
CA ILE A 288 14.09 37.71 -13.01
C ILE A 288 12.59 38.05 -12.94
N GLY A 289 12.10 38.96 -13.79
CA GLY A 289 10.70 39.31 -13.88
C GLY A 289 9.83 38.15 -14.37
N GLN A 290 10.32 37.34 -15.31
CA GLN A 290 9.63 36.12 -15.76
C GLN A 290 9.53 35.10 -14.63
N LEU A 291 10.62 34.86 -13.90
CA LEU A 291 10.62 33.97 -12.74
C LEU A 291 9.61 34.48 -11.69
N ASN A 292 9.68 35.77 -11.33
CA ASN A 292 8.78 36.39 -10.37
C ASN A 292 7.31 36.25 -10.75
N ARG A 293 6.95 36.46 -12.03
CA ARG A 293 5.59 36.24 -12.52
C ARG A 293 5.14 34.79 -12.42
N ARG A 294 6.03 33.82 -12.69
CA ARG A 294 5.71 32.38 -12.61
C ARG A 294 5.63 31.88 -11.17
N TYR A 295 6.49 32.39 -10.29
CA TYR A 295 6.60 31.93 -8.91
C TYR A 295 5.70 32.71 -7.94
N GLY A 296 5.18 33.88 -8.35
CA GLY A 296 4.46 34.78 -7.46
C GLY A 296 5.39 35.45 -6.44
N THR A 297 6.63 35.75 -6.84
CA THR A 297 7.69 36.32 -5.98
C THR A 297 8.07 37.73 -6.45
N ALA A 298 8.97 38.39 -5.72
CA ALA A 298 9.43 39.75 -6.01
C ALA A 298 10.95 39.91 -5.77
N TYR A 299 11.76 38.94 -6.21
CA TYR A 299 13.22 39.02 -6.11
C TYR A 299 13.78 40.11 -7.02
N ALA A 300 14.80 40.85 -6.56
CA ALA A 300 15.47 41.87 -7.35
C ALA A 300 16.44 41.28 -8.39
N SER A 301 17.01 40.11 -8.11
CA SER A 301 17.91 39.38 -9.02
C SER A 301 17.87 37.87 -8.74
N PHE A 302 18.52 37.06 -9.59
CA PHE A 302 18.66 35.62 -9.32
C PHE A 302 19.49 35.33 -8.05
N ASP A 303 20.34 36.27 -7.62
CA ASP A 303 21.17 36.12 -6.42
C ASP A 303 20.37 36.14 -5.11
N GLU A 304 19.13 36.61 -5.15
CA GLU A 304 18.23 36.59 -3.99
C GLU A 304 17.38 35.31 -3.90
N VAL A 305 17.36 34.49 -4.95
CA VAL A 305 16.52 33.29 -4.98
C VAL A 305 17.15 32.24 -4.05
N PRO A 306 16.44 31.78 -2.99
CA PRO A 306 16.95 30.75 -2.11
C PRO A 306 16.86 29.38 -2.79
N MET A 307 17.85 28.51 -2.56
CA MET A 307 17.74 27.11 -3.00
C MET A 307 17.03 26.27 -1.92
N PRO A 308 15.89 25.65 -2.25
CA PRO A 308 15.22 24.76 -1.31
C PRO A 308 15.92 23.40 -1.25
N GLU A 309 16.15 22.90 -0.03
CA GLU A 309 16.77 21.58 0.21
C GLU A 309 15.91 20.44 -0.33
N THR A 310 14.58 20.59 -0.27
CA THR A 310 13.59 19.63 -0.77
C THR A 310 12.75 20.23 -1.89
N VAL A 311 12.01 19.38 -2.61
CA VAL A 311 11.13 19.84 -3.69
C VAL A 311 10.16 20.94 -3.21
N PRO A 312 10.09 22.10 -3.90
CA PRO A 312 9.14 23.17 -3.58
C PRO A 312 7.67 22.74 -3.66
N PRO A 313 6.78 23.31 -2.83
CA PRO A 313 5.34 23.02 -2.92
C PRO A 313 4.71 23.60 -4.19
N LEU A 314 5.24 24.71 -4.72
CA LEU A 314 4.77 25.29 -5.96
C LEU A 314 5.18 24.41 -7.15
N ARG A 315 4.19 23.96 -7.94
CA ARG A 315 4.41 23.04 -9.08
C ARG A 315 5.43 23.51 -10.10
N LEU A 316 5.41 24.81 -10.44
CA LEU A 316 6.34 25.39 -11.42
C LEU A 316 7.77 25.38 -10.87
N ALA A 317 7.97 25.80 -9.62
CA ALA A 317 9.27 25.73 -8.95
C ALA A 317 9.76 24.28 -8.77
N ALA A 318 8.86 23.33 -8.53
CA ALA A 318 9.17 21.91 -8.45
C ALA A 318 9.66 21.34 -9.80
N LEU A 319 9.15 21.83 -10.93
CA LEU A 319 9.64 21.44 -12.26
C LEU A 319 11.06 21.95 -12.49
N ASP A 320 11.30 23.24 -12.22
CA ASP A 320 12.62 23.85 -12.42
C ASP A 320 13.66 23.23 -11.47
N TRP A 321 13.27 22.92 -10.23
CA TRP A 321 14.11 22.17 -9.27
C TRP A 321 14.42 20.75 -9.75
N ALA A 322 13.44 20.04 -10.32
CA ALA A 322 13.67 18.70 -10.86
C ALA A 322 14.48 18.71 -12.16
N ALA A 323 14.42 19.80 -12.94
CA ALA A 323 15.28 20.03 -14.08
C ALA A 323 16.73 20.27 -13.62
N PHE A 324 16.92 21.06 -12.56
CA PHE A 324 18.23 21.25 -11.92
C PHE A 324 18.82 19.92 -11.43
N LEU A 325 17.99 19.07 -10.82
CA LEU A 325 18.39 17.73 -10.41
C LEU A 325 18.88 16.85 -11.57
N ARG A 326 18.54 17.15 -12.83
CA ARG A 326 19.05 16.42 -14.02
C ARG A 326 20.33 17.03 -14.59
N ASP A 327 20.68 18.25 -14.20
CA ASP A 327 21.91 18.91 -14.64
C ASP A 327 23.12 18.35 -13.87
N ARG A 328 23.82 17.39 -14.49
CA ARG A 328 24.97 16.71 -13.84
C ARG A 328 26.15 17.64 -13.58
N GLN A 329 26.26 18.76 -14.31
CA GLN A 329 27.34 19.71 -14.14
C GLN A 329 27.09 20.63 -12.94
N LEU A 330 25.88 21.18 -12.85
CA LEU A 330 25.53 22.12 -11.77
C LEU A 330 25.02 21.43 -10.50
N CYS A 331 24.59 20.17 -10.60
CA CYS A 331 24.07 19.37 -9.49
C CYS A 331 24.80 18.01 -9.46
N PRO A 332 26.06 17.93 -8.96
CA PRO A 332 26.79 16.68 -8.83
C PRO A 332 26.12 15.71 -7.84
N ALA A 333 26.26 14.41 -8.11
CA ALA A 333 25.61 13.35 -7.31
C ALA A 333 26.06 13.32 -5.84
N ASP A 334 27.29 13.73 -5.55
CA ASP A 334 27.82 13.77 -4.17
C ASP A 334 27.07 14.77 -3.27
N SER A 335 26.44 15.77 -3.88
CA SER A 335 25.63 16.79 -3.19
C SER A 335 24.15 16.39 -3.01
N MET A 336 23.81 15.15 -3.33
CA MET A 336 22.47 14.59 -3.18
C MET A 336 22.41 13.63 -1.99
N ARG A 337 21.27 13.62 -1.33
CA ARG A 337 20.95 12.65 -0.28
C ARG A 337 19.53 12.13 -0.45
N ILE A 338 19.36 10.84 -0.18
CA ILE A 338 18.03 10.21 -0.13
C ILE A 338 17.54 10.24 1.31
N VAL A 339 16.31 10.71 1.49
CA VAL A 339 15.59 10.64 2.76
C VAL A 339 14.24 10.00 2.49
N GLY A 340 14.08 8.76 2.92
CA GLY A 340 12.85 7.99 2.80
C GLY A 340 12.47 7.27 4.09
N PRO A 341 11.41 6.46 4.06
CA PRO A 341 10.92 5.75 5.24
C PRO A 341 11.99 4.92 5.94
N ARG A 342 12.80 4.13 5.21
CA ARG A 342 13.88 3.34 5.84
C ARG A 342 14.92 4.24 6.52
N GLN A 343 15.37 5.30 5.87
CA GLN A 343 16.38 6.20 6.45
C GLN A 343 15.87 6.89 7.72
N LEU A 344 14.60 7.32 7.74
CA LEU A 344 13.98 7.89 8.95
C LEU A 344 13.79 6.84 10.04
N PHE A 345 13.46 5.60 9.68
CA PHE A 345 13.34 4.49 10.62
C PHE A 345 14.70 4.13 11.24
N GLU A 346 15.77 4.09 10.44
CA GLU A 346 17.14 3.90 10.91
C GLU A 346 17.55 5.01 11.89
N GLN A 347 17.27 6.27 11.56
CA GLN A 347 17.51 7.39 12.48
C GLN A 347 16.77 7.21 13.82
N PHE A 348 15.51 6.78 13.77
CA PHE A 348 14.73 6.50 14.97
C PHE A 348 15.33 5.37 15.82
N VAL A 349 15.69 4.25 15.20
CA VAL A 349 16.27 3.09 15.91
C VAL A 349 17.64 3.45 16.51
N ALA A 350 18.47 4.18 15.76
CA ALA A 350 19.77 4.66 16.20
C ALA A 350 19.64 5.59 17.41
N ALA A 351 18.74 6.57 17.33
CA ALA A 351 18.44 7.50 18.42
C ALA A 351 17.94 6.77 19.68
N ARG A 352 16.99 5.83 19.53
CA ARG A 352 16.47 5.02 20.63
C ARG A 352 17.56 4.21 21.34
N ARG A 353 18.54 3.72 20.58
CA ARG A 353 19.64 2.87 21.09
C ARG A 353 20.87 3.66 21.52
N GLY A 354 20.91 4.97 21.30
CA GLY A 354 22.06 5.81 21.62
C GLY A 354 23.30 5.47 20.79
N VAL A 355 23.14 4.99 19.56
CA VAL A 355 24.23 4.62 18.65
C VAL A 355 24.16 5.44 17.35
N PRO A 356 25.29 5.62 16.65
CA PRO A 356 25.29 6.17 15.29
C PRO A 356 24.50 5.30 14.31
N VAL A 357 23.87 5.92 13.30
CA VAL A 357 23.06 5.23 12.28
C VAL A 357 23.88 4.19 11.51
N GLU A 358 25.16 4.46 11.28
CA GLU A 358 26.10 3.61 10.55
C GLU A 358 26.32 2.26 11.24
N GLN A 359 26.06 2.14 12.55
CA GLN A 359 26.22 0.89 13.29
C GLN A 359 25.04 -0.08 13.10
N ILE A 360 23.89 0.43 12.65
CA ILE A 360 22.70 -0.40 12.44
C ILE A 360 22.30 -0.49 10.96
N SER A 361 22.62 0.53 10.16
CA SER A 361 22.28 0.60 8.75
C SER A 361 23.07 -0.42 7.91
N PRO A 362 22.45 -1.05 6.90
CA PRO A 362 21.04 -0.95 6.55
C PRO A 362 20.15 -1.89 7.40
N ILE A 363 18.95 -1.43 7.78
CA ILE A 363 17.91 -2.30 8.35
C ILE A 363 16.67 -2.35 7.45
N ALA A 364 16.19 -3.55 7.14
CA ALA A 364 14.92 -3.70 6.44
C ALA A 364 13.76 -3.26 7.35
N MET A 365 12.79 -2.52 6.79
CA MET A 365 11.55 -2.22 7.52
C MET A 365 10.72 -3.50 7.68
N PRO A 366 10.31 -3.89 8.90
CA PRO A 366 9.59 -5.14 9.17
C PRO A 366 8.08 -5.02 8.83
N VAL A 367 7.75 -4.51 7.63
CA VAL A 367 6.37 -4.20 7.21
C VAL A 367 5.49 -5.45 7.20
N CYS A 368 5.96 -6.57 6.67
CA CYS A 368 5.20 -7.82 6.70
C CYS A 368 4.95 -8.31 8.13
N ALA A 369 5.92 -8.13 9.03
CA ALA A 369 5.75 -8.52 10.42
C ALA A 369 4.75 -7.60 11.15
N ALA A 370 4.73 -6.31 10.83
CA ALA A 370 3.72 -5.38 11.30
C ALA A 370 2.32 -5.73 10.78
N ASP A 371 2.20 -6.08 9.50
CA ASP A 371 0.93 -6.52 8.91
C ASP A 371 0.39 -7.79 9.60
N TRP A 372 1.27 -8.76 9.87
CA TRP A 372 0.91 -9.96 10.63
C TRP A 372 0.47 -9.60 12.05
N HIS A 373 1.23 -8.76 12.74
CA HIS A 373 0.91 -8.29 14.09
C HIS A 373 -0.47 -7.62 14.14
N ASP A 374 -0.74 -6.67 13.25
CA ASP A 374 -2.01 -5.95 13.18
C ASP A 374 -3.18 -6.91 12.87
N CYS A 375 -2.98 -7.85 11.95
CA CYS A 375 -3.97 -8.85 11.59
C CYS A 375 -4.34 -9.73 12.79
N MET A 376 -3.33 -10.24 13.50
CA MET A 376 -3.54 -11.12 14.65
C MET A 376 -4.15 -10.36 15.84
N ALA A 377 -3.75 -9.10 16.07
CA ALA A 377 -4.33 -8.26 17.11
C ALA A 377 -5.84 -7.99 16.89
N ARG A 378 -6.30 -8.01 15.63
CA ARG A 378 -7.70 -7.73 15.24
C ARG A 378 -8.39 -8.94 14.63
N ALA A 379 -7.92 -10.16 14.89
CA ALA A 379 -8.31 -11.32 14.11
C ALA A 379 -9.83 -11.62 14.16
N SER A 380 -10.47 -11.43 15.32
CA SER A 380 -11.92 -11.61 15.47
C SER A 380 -12.73 -10.55 14.71
N GLU A 381 -12.29 -9.29 14.80
CA GLU A 381 -12.91 -8.17 14.07
C GLU A 381 -12.80 -8.38 12.55
N LEU A 382 -11.62 -8.78 12.07
CA LEU A 382 -11.35 -9.03 10.65
C LEU A 382 -12.15 -10.21 10.12
N ARG A 383 -12.29 -11.31 10.87
CA ARG A 383 -13.17 -12.42 10.51
C ARG A 383 -14.61 -11.95 10.33
N ARG A 384 -15.11 -11.12 11.25
CA ARG A 384 -16.46 -10.54 11.14
C ARG A 384 -16.57 -9.61 9.94
N GLU A 385 -15.59 -8.74 9.71
CA GLU A 385 -15.58 -7.82 8.58
C GLU A 385 -15.59 -8.58 7.25
N PHE A 386 -14.71 -9.58 7.06
CA PHE A 386 -14.65 -10.36 5.83
C PHE A 386 -15.87 -11.25 5.61
N THR A 387 -16.56 -11.67 6.68
CA THR A 387 -17.83 -12.39 6.58
C THR A 387 -18.99 -11.48 6.18
N THR A 388 -18.98 -10.22 6.63
CA THR A 388 -20.15 -9.34 6.53
C THR A 388 -20.04 -8.24 5.47
N ARG A 389 -18.84 -7.92 4.97
CA ARG A 389 -18.61 -6.74 4.11
C ARG A 389 -19.46 -6.74 2.83
N ASN A 390 -19.66 -7.91 2.21
CA ASN A 390 -20.48 -8.01 1.01
C ASN A 390 -21.93 -7.64 1.30
N TYR A 391 -22.49 -8.19 2.39
CA TYR A 391 -23.84 -7.88 2.83
C TYR A 391 -24.02 -6.40 3.20
N LYS A 392 -23.04 -5.79 3.89
CA LYS A 392 -23.06 -4.35 4.19
C LYS A 392 -23.14 -3.51 2.91
N HIS A 393 -22.37 -3.88 1.89
CA HIS A 393 -22.38 -3.20 0.60
C HIS A 393 -23.71 -3.36 -0.13
N VAL A 394 -24.24 -4.59 -0.23
CA VAL A 394 -25.52 -4.86 -0.90
C VAL A 394 -26.69 -4.18 -0.18
N LEU A 395 -26.75 -4.25 1.15
CA LEU A 395 -27.79 -3.59 1.93
C LEU A 395 -27.73 -2.06 1.77
N SER A 396 -26.53 -1.47 1.75
CA SER A 396 -26.38 -0.04 1.46
C SER A 396 -26.87 0.34 0.06
N TYR A 397 -26.69 -0.55 -0.92
CA TYR A 397 -27.20 -0.33 -2.27
C TYR A 397 -28.73 -0.31 -2.28
N ILE A 398 -29.35 -1.33 -1.67
CA ILE A 398 -30.82 -1.49 -1.63
C ILE A 398 -31.48 -0.34 -0.87
N LEU A 399 -30.96 0.07 0.29
CA LEU A 399 -31.57 1.13 1.08
C LEU A 399 -31.49 2.52 0.43
N VAL A 400 -30.54 2.75 -0.48
CA VAL A 400 -30.34 4.04 -1.16
C VAL A 400 -31.06 4.10 -2.52
N HIS A 401 -31.34 2.94 -3.15
CA HIS A 401 -31.93 2.87 -4.50
C HIS A 401 -33.27 2.14 -4.57
N GLY A 402 -33.71 1.50 -3.47
CA GLY A 402 -34.95 0.74 -3.37
C GLY A 402 -36.12 1.50 -2.78
#